data_AF-A0A934ERF4-F1
#
_entry.id   AF-A0A934ERF4-F1
#
_cell.length_a   1.000
_cell.length_b   1.000
_cell.length_c   1.000
_cell.angle_alpha   90.00
_cell.angle_beta   90.00
_cell.angle_gamma   90.00
#
_symmetry.space_group_name_H-M   'P 1'
#
loop_
_entity.id
_entity.type
_entity.pdbx_description
1 polymer ?
#
loop_
_entity_poly.entity_id
_entity_poly.type
_entity_poly.pdbx_seq_one_letter_code
_entity_poly.pdbx_strand_id
1 'polypeptide(L)'
;KIDIDNSQLTGEVFGRLSKSIGKKEIIEEILHENNLTWKDTIVLVDDRNNLNIMHKASINIGVNAHYPVRQQAQYLIDSRNLAEVLDILDIEAADTYKTLFAGMRKQYTHSWYQEIRRKLLHILIACVPVFSSMIYHTTLTVLFALPIVYLISECLRINGYSFPMLGSITKSSIRRTEERGIAFGPITLVLGAILALLFFPAIIASTVILIVAFADAAATIVGRSMGNHRIFYNKKKSWEGTMAAWIVAFLCGLIYLPISYALLAASFSSIIESLPLKSLDNLLVPISNGILLMCLGY
;
A
#
# COMPACT_ATOMS: atom_id res chain seq x y z
N LYS A 1 -22.30 -34.70 -5.67
CA LYS A 1 -22.95 -35.41 -6.78
C LYS A 1 -24.05 -34.51 -7.30
N ILE A 2 -24.00 -34.21 -8.60
CA ILE A 2 -25.10 -33.52 -9.27
C ILE A 2 -26.05 -34.62 -9.72
N ASP A 3 -27.33 -34.43 -9.48
CA ASP A 3 -28.34 -35.42 -9.84
C ASP A 3 -28.61 -35.42 -11.35
N ILE A 4 -28.84 -36.61 -11.87
CA ILE A 4 -28.99 -36.88 -13.31
C ILE A 4 -30.21 -37.76 -13.48
N ASP A 5 -31.20 -37.25 -14.20
CA ASP A 5 -32.38 -38.00 -14.62
C ASP A 5 -32.45 -38.04 -16.14
N ASN A 6 -32.64 -39.23 -16.71
CA ASN A 6 -32.69 -39.45 -18.16
C ASN A 6 -31.53 -38.80 -18.94
N SER A 7 -30.31 -38.88 -18.41
CA SER A 7 -29.11 -38.26 -18.99
C SER A 7 -29.15 -36.72 -19.06
N GLN A 8 -30.06 -36.07 -18.34
CA GLN A 8 -30.12 -34.62 -18.17
C GLN A 8 -29.81 -34.24 -16.72
N LEU A 9 -29.15 -33.10 -16.54
CA LEU A 9 -28.86 -32.55 -15.23
C LEU A 9 -30.14 -31.98 -14.63
N THR A 10 -30.53 -32.46 -13.45
CA THR A 10 -31.76 -31.99 -12.76
C THR A 10 -31.56 -30.65 -12.06
N GLY A 11 -30.30 -30.24 -11.84
CA GLY A 11 -29.93 -29.02 -11.12
C GLY A 11 -29.84 -29.20 -9.60
N GLU A 12 -30.24 -30.37 -9.08
CA GLU A 12 -30.10 -30.68 -7.65
C GLU A 12 -28.68 -31.15 -7.32
N VAL A 13 -28.14 -30.62 -6.22
CA VAL A 13 -26.75 -30.88 -5.79
C VAL A 13 -26.75 -31.55 -4.42
N PHE A 14 -26.25 -32.79 -4.38
CA PHE A 14 -26.20 -33.62 -3.20
C PHE A 14 -24.77 -33.93 -2.76
N GLY A 15 -24.61 -34.27 -1.48
CA GLY A 15 -23.35 -34.75 -0.92
C GLY A 15 -22.71 -33.78 0.07
N ARG A 16 -21.74 -34.30 0.85
CA ARG A 16 -21.17 -33.56 2.00
C ARG A 16 -20.56 -32.21 1.60
N LEU A 17 -19.89 -32.14 0.43
CA LEU A 17 -19.25 -30.94 -0.09
C LEU A 17 -20.21 -29.78 -0.45
N SER A 18 -21.53 -30.01 -0.59
CA SER A 18 -22.48 -28.92 -0.83
C SER A 18 -22.81 -28.14 0.46
N LYS A 19 -22.49 -28.70 1.63
CA LYS A 19 -22.65 -28.03 2.93
C LYS A 19 -21.43 -27.18 3.25
N SER A 20 -21.62 -26.04 3.90
CA SER A 20 -20.54 -25.13 4.32
C SER A 20 -19.46 -25.80 5.19
N ILE A 21 -19.83 -26.83 5.96
CA ILE A 21 -18.94 -27.58 6.86
C ILE A 21 -18.29 -28.79 6.17
N GLY A 22 -18.82 -29.24 5.02
CA GLY A 22 -18.40 -30.50 4.41
C GLY A 22 -16.94 -30.57 3.99
N LYS A 23 -16.36 -29.45 3.54
CA LYS A 23 -14.93 -29.36 3.21
C LYS A 23 -14.04 -29.63 4.43
N LYS A 24 -14.43 -29.11 5.59
CA LYS A 24 -13.70 -29.31 6.85
C LYS A 24 -13.75 -30.77 7.29
N GLU A 25 -14.93 -31.39 7.25
CA GLU A 25 -15.11 -32.80 7.66
C GLU A 25 -14.25 -33.74 6.81
N ILE A 26 -14.21 -33.53 5.49
CA ILE A 26 -13.39 -34.34 4.59
C ILE A 26 -11.89 -34.17 4.87
N ILE A 27 -11.44 -32.95 5.15
CA ILE A 27 -10.04 -32.72 5.51
C ILE A 27 -9.72 -33.42 6.84
N GLU A 28 -10.61 -33.36 7.84
CA GLU A 28 -10.42 -34.04 9.13
C GLU A 28 -10.36 -35.57 8.96
N GLU A 29 -11.14 -36.15 8.05
CA GLU A 29 -11.09 -37.57 7.70
C GLU A 29 -9.73 -37.95 7.07
N ILE A 30 -9.27 -37.20 6.05
CA ILE A 30 -7.96 -37.41 5.41
C ILE A 30 -6.81 -37.29 6.41
N LEU A 31 -6.87 -36.29 7.30
CA LEU A 31 -5.86 -36.09 8.34
C LEU A 31 -5.82 -37.28 9.30
N HIS A 32 -6.98 -37.77 9.73
CA HIS A 32 -7.07 -38.94 10.61
C HIS A 32 -6.52 -40.20 9.95
N GLU A 33 -6.87 -40.46 8.68
CA GLU A 33 -6.36 -41.61 7.91
C GLU A 33 -4.83 -41.61 7.77
N ASN A 34 -4.20 -40.43 7.75
CA ASN A 34 -2.76 -40.26 7.58
C ASN A 34 -2.00 -40.00 8.88
N ASN A 35 -2.65 -40.10 10.06
CA ASN A 35 -2.06 -39.71 11.36
C ASN A 35 -1.48 -38.28 11.38
N LEU A 36 -2.12 -37.36 10.65
CA LEU A 36 -1.76 -35.95 10.59
C LEU A 36 -2.75 -35.11 11.39
N THR A 37 -2.35 -33.88 11.70
CA THR A 37 -3.20 -32.89 12.36
C THR A 37 -3.31 -31.63 11.51
N TRP A 38 -4.22 -30.73 11.89
CA TRP A 38 -4.31 -29.41 11.26
C TRP A 38 -2.98 -28.61 11.31
N LYS A 39 -2.07 -28.93 12.24
CA LYS A 39 -0.73 -28.32 12.30
C LYS A 39 0.19 -28.74 11.15
N ASP A 40 -0.16 -29.81 10.45
CA ASP A 40 0.61 -30.37 9.34
C ASP A 40 0.00 -29.97 7.99
N THR A 41 -0.93 -29.00 7.99
CA THR A 41 -1.68 -28.59 6.80
C THR A 41 -1.27 -27.24 6.24
N ILE A 42 -1.31 -27.19 4.92
CA ILE A 42 -1.18 -25.98 4.11
C ILE A 42 -2.45 -25.86 3.28
N VAL A 43 -3.18 -24.75 3.43
CA VAL A 43 -4.44 -24.54 2.71
C VAL A 43 -4.31 -23.31 1.81
N LEU A 44 -4.73 -23.49 0.57
CA LEU A 44 -4.82 -22.43 -0.42
C LEU A 44 -6.27 -22.02 -0.56
N VAL A 45 -6.53 -20.73 -0.39
CA VAL A 45 -7.89 -20.18 -0.32
C VAL A 45 -8.04 -18.98 -1.24
N ASP A 46 -9.07 -18.97 -2.05
CA ASP A 46 -9.44 -17.87 -2.94
C ASP A 46 -10.67 -17.10 -2.40
N ASP A 47 -11.65 -17.81 -1.85
CA ASP A 47 -12.95 -17.24 -1.53
C ASP A 47 -13.40 -17.42 -0.07
N ARG A 48 -14.41 -16.63 0.33
CA ARG A 48 -14.91 -16.55 1.72
C ARG A 48 -15.54 -17.85 2.24
N ASN A 49 -15.99 -18.75 1.36
CA ASN A 49 -16.62 -20.01 1.72
C ASN A 49 -15.61 -21.01 2.30
N ASN A 50 -14.31 -20.72 2.20
CA ASN A 50 -13.22 -21.56 2.69
C ASN A 50 -12.52 -20.96 3.93
N LEU A 51 -13.06 -19.90 4.54
CA LEU A 51 -12.45 -19.28 5.73
C LEU A 51 -12.41 -20.25 6.92
N ASN A 52 -13.39 -21.15 7.02
CA ASN A 52 -13.45 -22.15 8.10
C ASN A 52 -12.27 -23.13 8.09
N ILE A 53 -11.80 -23.56 6.92
CA ILE A 53 -10.60 -24.41 6.77
C ILE A 53 -9.32 -23.59 6.88
N MET A 54 -9.36 -22.34 6.43
CA MET A 54 -8.25 -21.39 6.52
C MET A 54 -7.79 -21.13 7.95
N HIS A 55 -8.74 -20.92 8.87
CA HIS A 55 -8.48 -20.64 10.28
C HIS A 55 -7.88 -21.83 11.05
N LYS A 56 -8.07 -23.04 10.53
CA LYS A 56 -7.57 -24.26 11.16
C LYS A 56 -6.17 -24.62 10.68
N ALA A 57 -5.84 -24.26 9.45
CA ALA A 57 -4.57 -24.63 8.83
C ALA A 57 -3.36 -23.98 9.51
N SER A 58 -2.25 -24.72 9.55
CA SER A 58 -0.95 -24.24 10.05
C SER A 58 -0.41 -23.11 9.17
N ILE A 59 -0.42 -23.37 7.86
CA ILE A 59 -0.10 -22.39 6.83
C ILE A 59 -1.34 -22.13 5.99
N ASN A 60 -1.72 -20.86 5.85
CA ASN A 60 -2.78 -20.46 4.93
C ASN A 60 -2.29 -19.43 3.90
N ILE A 61 -2.61 -19.69 2.64
CA ILE A 61 -2.18 -18.93 1.48
C ILE A 61 -3.42 -18.44 0.74
N GLY A 62 -3.58 -17.12 0.62
CA GLY A 62 -4.62 -16.52 -0.21
C GLY A 62 -4.19 -16.53 -1.68
N VAL A 63 -4.87 -17.26 -2.55
CA VAL A 63 -4.55 -17.33 -3.99
C VAL A 63 -5.57 -16.54 -4.79
N ASN A 64 -5.12 -15.43 -5.40
CA ASN A 64 -5.98 -14.46 -6.10
C ASN A 64 -7.24 -14.12 -5.29
N ALA A 65 -7.07 -14.02 -3.97
CA ALA A 65 -8.18 -14.19 -3.06
C ALA A 65 -9.04 -12.93 -2.90
N HIS A 66 -10.32 -13.11 -2.56
CA HIS A 66 -11.23 -12.04 -2.17
C HIS A 66 -10.84 -11.38 -0.85
N TYR A 67 -11.30 -10.14 -0.62
CA TYR A 67 -10.92 -9.32 0.54
C TYR A 67 -10.97 -10.04 1.91
N PRO A 68 -12.04 -10.77 2.27
CA PRO A 68 -12.10 -11.43 3.58
C PRO A 68 -10.96 -12.43 3.80
N VAL A 69 -10.55 -13.14 2.75
CA VAL A 69 -9.43 -14.09 2.77
C VAL A 69 -8.12 -13.31 2.84
N ARG A 70 -7.94 -12.25 2.04
CA ARG A 70 -6.70 -11.46 2.02
C ARG A 70 -6.32 -10.89 3.39
N GLN A 71 -7.32 -10.52 4.18
CA GLN A 71 -7.13 -9.97 5.53
C GLN A 71 -6.58 -11.01 6.51
N GLN A 72 -6.93 -12.28 6.31
CA GLN A 72 -6.61 -13.36 7.23
C GLN A 72 -5.42 -14.19 6.76
N ALA A 73 -5.05 -14.07 5.49
CA ALA A 73 -4.02 -14.88 4.87
C ALA A 73 -2.64 -14.60 5.46
N GLN A 74 -1.88 -15.64 5.78
CA GLN A 74 -0.48 -15.50 6.15
C GLN A 74 0.34 -15.10 4.93
N TYR A 75 0.06 -15.70 3.77
CA TYR A 75 0.72 -15.41 2.48
C TYR A 75 -0.30 -15.10 1.39
N LEU A 76 0.12 -14.36 0.36
CA LEU A 76 -0.70 -14.05 -0.81
C LEU A 76 0.03 -14.41 -2.10
N ILE A 77 -0.68 -15.03 -3.03
CA ILE A 77 -0.22 -15.29 -4.41
C ILE A 77 -1.22 -14.60 -5.35
N ASP A 78 -0.82 -13.47 -5.91
CA ASP A 78 -1.65 -12.62 -6.79
C ASP A 78 -1.23 -12.66 -8.27
N SER A 79 -0.19 -13.44 -8.59
CA SER A 79 0.41 -13.50 -9.92
C SER A 79 -0.34 -14.37 -10.92
N ARG A 80 -1.42 -15.03 -10.49
CA ARG A 80 -2.10 -16.11 -11.23
C ARG A 80 -1.20 -17.31 -11.56
N ASN A 81 -0.03 -17.42 -10.94
CA ASN A 81 0.86 -18.55 -11.08
C ASN A 81 0.91 -19.34 -9.77
N LEU A 82 0.28 -20.52 -9.75
CA LEU A 82 0.27 -21.38 -8.58
C LEU A 82 1.65 -22.01 -8.28
N ALA A 83 2.59 -21.99 -9.23
CA ALA A 83 3.95 -22.48 -9.00
C ALA A 83 4.67 -21.68 -7.91
N GLU A 84 4.27 -20.43 -7.63
CA GLU A 84 4.82 -19.62 -6.52
C GLU A 84 4.56 -20.25 -5.14
N VAL A 85 3.61 -21.19 -5.05
CA VAL A 85 3.46 -22.00 -3.84
C VAL A 85 4.73 -22.79 -3.57
N LEU A 86 5.40 -23.30 -4.60
CA LEU A 86 6.65 -24.05 -4.44
C LEU A 86 7.77 -23.15 -3.91
N ASP A 87 7.82 -21.89 -4.31
CA ASP A 87 8.76 -20.89 -3.77
C ASP A 87 8.48 -20.59 -2.27
N ILE A 88 7.21 -20.68 -1.85
CA ILE A 88 6.81 -20.55 -0.45
C ILE A 88 7.20 -21.81 0.35
N LEU A 89 7.16 -22.97 -0.30
CA LEU A 89 7.45 -24.26 0.33
C LEU A 89 8.94 -24.65 0.33
N ASP A 90 9.77 -23.99 -0.50
CA ASP A 90 11.22 -24.15 -0.68
C ASP A 90 11.78 -25.50 -0.17
N ILE A 91 11.34 -26.57 -0.84
CA ILE A 91 11.42 -27.95 -0.35
C ILE A 91 12.86 -28.53 -0.45
N GLU A 92 13.75 -27.93 -1.24
CA GLU A 92 15.08 -28.52 -1.48
C GLU A 92 16.18 -28.14 -0.47
N ALA A 93 15.98 -27.14 0.40
CA ALA A 93 17.03 -26.66 1.32
C ALA A 93 16.59 -26.47 2.79
N ALA A 94 15.35 -26.80 3.14
CA ALA A 94 14.83 -26.52 4.47
C ALA A 94 14.92 -27.72 5.43
N ASP A 95 16.11 -27.95 5.99
CA ASP A 95 16.30 -28.95 7.07
C ASP A 95 15.55 -28.60 8.37
N THR A 96 14.97 -27.38 8.48
CA THR A 96 14.22 -26.94 9.66
C THR A 96 13.24 -25.80 9.33
N TYR A 97 12.15 -25.66 10.11
CA TYR A 97 11.16 -24.58 10.02
C TYR A 97 11.79 -23.16 9.96
N LYS A 98 12.91 -22.93 10.64
CA LYS A 98 13.60 -21.62 10.63
C LYS A 98 14.22 -21.24 9.28
N THR A 99 14.70 -22.20 8.50
CA THR A 99 15.35 -21.98 7.20
C THR A 99 14.32 -21.64 6.13
N LEU A 100 13.17 -22.33 6.14
CA LEU A 100 11.97 -22.00 5.36
C LEU A 100 11.49 -20.56 5.66
N PHE A 101 11.51 -20.17 6.94
CA PHE A 101 11.20 -18.81 7.39
C PHE A 101 12.21 -17.73 6.94
N ALA A 102 13.46 -18.10 6.66
CA ALA A 102 14.49 -17.17 6.20
C ALA A 102 14.34 -16.86 4.71
N GLY A 103 14.00 -17.86 3.88
CA GLY A 103 13.65 -17.69 2.46
C GLY A 103 12.43 -16.80 2.26
N MET A 104 11.36 -17.05 3.04
CA MET A 104 10.17 -16.20 3.12
C MET A 104 10.48 -14.75 3.56
N ARG A 105 11.54 -14.53 4.35
CA ARG A 105 11.95 -13.20 4.79
C ARG A 105 12.62 -12.40 3.67
N LYS A 106 13.19 -13.08 2.66
CA LYS A 106 13.81 -12.45 1.48
C LYS A 106 12.78 -11.79 0.56
N GLN A 107 11.50 -12.17 0.65
CA GLN A 107 10.37 -11.48 -0.01
C GLN A 107 10.06 -10.07 0.54
N TYR A 108 10.69 -9.64 1.63
CA TYR A 108 10.49 -8.30 2.23
C TYR A 108 11.38 -7.21 1.62
N THR A 109 12.16 -7.50 0.57
CA THR A 109 12.93 -6.47 -0.11
C THR A 109 11.99 -5.59 -0.94
N HIS A 110 11.74 -4.37 -0.47
CA HIS A 110 11.11 -3.33 -1.28
C HIS A 110 11.86 -3.18 -2.61
N SER A 111 11.19 -3.50 -3.73
CA SER A 111 11.79 -3.30 -5.04
C SER A 111 12.08 -1.81 -5.26
N TRP A 112 13.35 -1.49 -5.50
CA TRP A 112 13.80 -0.13 -5.82
C TRP A 112 12.97 0.51 -6.94
N TYR A 113 12.59 -0.30 -7.94
CA TYR A 113 11.75 0.11 -9.05
C TYR A 113 10.34 0.54 -8.61
N GLN A 114 9.72 -0.17 -7.65
CA GLN A 114 8.40 0.18 -7.12
C GLN A 114 8.42 1.54 -6.40
N GLU A 115 9.46 1.81 -5.61
CA GLU A 115 9.57 3.09 -4.91
C GLU A 115 9.83 4.24 -5.88
N ILE A 116 10.69 4.07 -6.90
CA ILE A 116 10.88 5.08 -7.96
C ILE A 116 9.54 5.42 -8.61
N ARG A 117 8.76 4.41 -9.00
CA ARG A 117 7.45 4.63 -9.62
C ARG A 117 6.48 5.38 -8.73
N ARG A 118 6.44 5.04 -7.43
CA ARG A 118 5.66 5.80 -6.45
C ARG A 118 6.08 7.26 -6.41
N LYS A 119 7.39 7.53 -6.33
CA LYS A 119 7.89 8.91 -6.24
C LYS A 119 7.66 9.70 -7.53
N LEU A 120 7.74 9.06 -8.70
CA LEU A 120 7.36 9.69 -9.96
C LEU A 120 5.89 10.10 -9.97
N LEU A 121 4.98 9.20 -9.55
CA LEU A 121 3.55 9.53 -9.42
C LEU A 121 3.31 10.62 -8.38
N HIS A 122 4.05 10.59 -7.27
CA HIS A 122 3.97 11.57 -6.19
C HIS A 122 4.37 12.98 -6.65
N ILE A 123 5.45 13.08 -7.41
CA ILE A 123 5.96 14.36 -7.95
C ILE A 123 4.96 15.03 -8.91
N LEU A 124 4.04 14.29 -9.53
CA LEU A 124 2.99 14.88 -10.39
C LEU A 124 2.11 15.90 -9.65
N ILE A 125 2.02 15.83 -8.32
CA ILE A 125 1.30 16.83 -7.53
C ILE A 125 1.95 18.23 -7.63
N ALA A 126 3.23 18.32 -8.00
CA ALA A 126 3.92 19.59 -8.24
C ALA A 126 3.34 20.38 -9.43
N CYS A 127 2.53 19.76 -10.28
CA CYS A 127 1.80 20.46 -11.34
C CYS A 127 0.59 21.25 -10.81
N VAL A 128 0.10 20.94 -9.60
CA VAL A 128 -1.11 21.55 -9.03
C VAL A 128 -0.99 23.07 -8.89
N PRO A 129 0.10 23.65 -8.33
CA PRO A 129 0.28 25.09 -8.25
C PRO A 129 0.15 25.78 -9.62
N VAL A 130 0.79 25.22 -10.66
CA VAL A 130 0.74 25.74 -12.03
C VAL A 130 -0.68 25.73 -12.57
N PHE A 131 -1.36 24.58 -12.55
CA PHE A 131 -2.73 24.50 -13.07
C PHE A 131 -3.73 25.31 -12.25
N SER A 132 -3.56 25.36 -10.93
CA SER A 132 -4.44 26.15 -10.05
C SER A 132 -4.34 27.66 -10.34
N SER A 133 -3.17 28.14 -10.78
CA SER A 133 -2.96 29.54 -11.17
C SER A 133 -3.64 29.92 -12.49
N MET A 134 -3.82 28.95 -13.40
CA MET A 134 -4.43 29.16 -14.73
C MET A 134 -5.93 28.87 -14.74
N ILE A 135 -6.34 27.77 -14.08
CA ILE A 135 -7.69 27.20 -14.13
C ILE A 135 -8.08 26.61 -12.76
N TYR A 136 -8.24 27.48 -11.76
CA TYR A 136 -8.47 27.10 -10.36
C TYR A 136 -9.63 26.11 -10.15
N HIS A 137 -10.83 26.43 -10.63
CA HIS A 137 -12.03 25.61 -10.43
C HIS A 137 -11.95 24.24 -11.11
N THR A 138 -11.36 24.17 -12.30
CA THR A 138 -11.13 22.90 -13.00
C THR A 138 -10.10 22.06 -12.26
N THR A 139 -9.02 22.68 -11.77
CA THR A 139 -7.99 22.00 -10.98
C THR A 139 -8.57 21.38 -9.71
N LEU A 140 -9.37 22.14 -8.95
CA LEU A 140 -10.06 21.63 -7.76
C LEU A 140 -11.03 20.49 -8.10
N THR A 141 -11.84 20.63 -9.16
CA THR A 141 -12.78 19.57 -9.58
C THR A 141 -12.04 18.28 -9.90
N VAL A 142 -10.92 18.35 -10.62
CA VAL A 142 -10.07 17.19 -10.92
C VAL A 142 -9.49 16.60 -9.63
N LEU A 143 -8.97 17.43 -8.73
CA LEU A 143 -8.43 16.96 -7.45
C LEU A 143 -9.48 16.27 -6.58
N PHE A 144 -10.73 16.72 -6.56
CA PHE A 144 -11.81 16.03 -5.85
C PHE A 144 -12.24 14.71 -6.52
N ALA A 145 -12.21 14.64 -7.85
CA ALA A 145 -12.56 13.44 -8.60
C ALA A 145 -11.49 12.34 -8.49
N LEU A 146 -10.20 12.70 -8.52
CA LEU A 146 -9.07 11.76 -8.47
C LEU A 146 -9.11 10.74 -7.31
N PRO A 147 -9.30 11.11 -6.04
CA PRO A 147 -9.33 10.17 -4.92
C PRO A 147 -10.54 9.24 -5.01
N ILE A 148 -11.67 9.70 -5.57
CA ILE A 148 -12.86 8.86 -5.79
C ILE A 148 -12.56 7.78 -6.83
N VAL A 149 -12.02 8.18 -7.98
CA VAL A 149 -11.63 7.23 -9.05
C VAL A 149 -10.56 6.26 -8.55
N TYR A 150 -9.58 6.76 -7.79
CA TYR A 150 -8.55 5.93 -7.18
C TYR A 150 -9.14 4.93 -6.17
N LEU A 151 -10.06 5.35 -5.31
CA LEU A 151 -10.76 4.47 -4.37
C LEU A 151 -11.55 3.39 -5.07
N ILE A 152 -12.25 3.71 -6.17
CA ILE A 152 -12.94 2.71 -7.00
C ILE A 152 -11.92 1.69 -7.54
N SER A 153 -10.78 2.17 -8.06
CA SER A 153 -9.71 1.29 -8.54
C SER A 153 -9.14 0.40 -7.43
N GLU A 154 -8.96 0.93 -6.21
CA GLU A 154 -8.47 0.16 -5.05
C GLU A 154 -9.50 -0.87 -4.59
N CYS A 155 -10.78 -0.52 -4.53
CA CYS A 155 -11.86 -1.45 -4.22
C CYS A 155 -11.90 -2.61 -5.21
N LEU A 156 -11.75 -2.34 -6.52
CA LEU A 156 -11.68 -3.41 -7.52
C LEU A 156 -10.44 -4.27 -7.36
N ARG A 157 -9.27 -3.66 -7.14
CA ARG A 157 -8.00 -4.38 -6.92
C ARG A 157 -8.08 -5.33 -5.74
N ILE A 158 -8.61 -4.86 -4.62
CA ILE A 158 -8.72 -5.61 -3.37
C ILE A 158 -9.68 -6.80 -3.51
N ASN A 159 -10.63 -6.73 -4.45
CA ASN A 159 -11.53 -7.83 -4.80
C ASN A 159 -11.01 -8.70 -5.98
N GLY A 160 -9.73 -8.59 -6.36
CA GLY A 160 -9.11 -9.44 -7.39
C GLY A 160 -9.32 -8.95 -8.83
N TYR A 161 -10.09 -7.88 -9.04
CA TYR A 161 -10.30 -7.27 -10.34
C TYR A 161 -9.20 -6.25 -10.66
N SER A 162 -9.16 -5.77 -11.90
CA SER A 162 -8.28 -4.67 -12.30
C SER A 162 -9.09 -3.61 -13.02
N PHE A 163 -9.00 -2.36 -12.55
CA PHE A 163 -9.60 -1.23 -13.25
C PHE A 163 -8.88 -1.02 -14.60
N PRO A 164 -9.61 -0.82 -15.72
CA PRO A 164 -8.98 -0.54 -17.01
C PRO A 164 -8.07 0.69 -16.93
N MET A 165 -6.89 0.63 -17.55
CA MET A 165 -5.79 1.62 -17.51
C MET A 165 -5.08 1.81 -16.15
N LEU A 166 -5.81 2.01 -15.05
CA LEU A 166 -5.18 2.28 -13.74
C LEU A 166 -4.71 1.01 -13.02
N GLY A 167 -5.33 -0.15 -13.27
CA GLY A 167 -5.06 -1.37 -12.55
C GLY A 167 -3.59 -1.82 -12.61
N SER A 168 -2.93 -1.64 -13.76
CA SER A 168 -1.50 -1.94 -13.92
C SER A 168 -0.64 -0.98 -13.11
N ILE A 169 -0.90 0.33 -13.19
CA ILE A 169 -0.16 1.39 -12.49
C ILE A 169 -0.31 1.22 -10.98
N THR A 170 -1.53 1.00 -10.50
CA THR A 170 -1.87 0.83 -9.10
C THR A 170 -1.20 -0.43 -8.54
N LYS A 171 -1.37 -1.60 -9.18
CA LYS A 171 -0.76 -2.87 -8.72
C LYS A 171 0.76 -2.78 -8.63
N SER A 172 1.40 -2.21 -9.64
CA SER A 172 2.86 -2.15 -9.71
C SER A 172 3.48 -1.04 -8.86
N SER A 173 2.66 -0.15 -8.31
CA SER A 173 3.08 0.87 -7.36
C SER A 173 2.67 0.53 -5.94
N ILE A 174 2.08 -0.63 -5.63
CA ILE A 174 1.66 -0.96 -4.26
C ILE A 174 2.79 -1.62 -3.47
N ARG A 175 2.95 -1.21 -2.20
CA ARG A 175 3.84 -1.90 -1.27
C ARG A 175 3.18 -3.20 -0.83
N ARG A 176 3.97 -4.25 -0.63
CA ARG A 176 3.44 -5.55 -0.13
C ARG A 176 2.64 -5.42 1.16
N THR A 177 3.01 -4.50 2.06
CA THR A 177 2.24 -4.20 3.30
C THR A 177 0.87 -3.57 3.04
N GLU A 178 0.67 -2.98 1.87
CA GLU A 178 -0.57 -2.34 1.43
C GLU A 178 -1.37 -3.26 0.48
N GLU A 179 -0.87 -4.45 0.11
CA GLU A 179 -1.60 -5.38 -0.77
C GLU A 179 -2.92 -5.88 -0.16
N ARG A 180 -2.98 -5.95 1.18
CA ARG A 180 -4.13 -6.47 1.93
C ARG A 180 -5.26 -5.46 2.11
N GLY A 181 -4.96 -4.16 2.00
CA GLY A 181 -5.91 -3.08 2.27
C GLY A 181 -5.82 -1.97 1.23
N ILE A 182 -6.42 -0.83 1.53
CA ILE A 182 -6.35 0.36 0.68
C ILE A 182 -5.00 1.03 0.87
N ALA A 183 -4.31 1.35 -0.22
CA ALA A 183 -3.10 2.16 -0.19
C ALA A 183 -3.46 3.64 -0.01
N PHE A 184 -3.38 4.15 1.22
CA PHE A 184 -3.80 5.51 1.55
C PHE A 184 -2.87 6.62 1.03
N GLY A 185 -1.63 6.31 0.63
CA GLY A 185 -0.63 7.29 0.21
C GLY A 185 -1.13 8.32 -0.83
N PRO A 186 -1.62 7.89 -2.01
CA PRO A 186 -2.16 8.80 -3.02
C PRO A 186 -3.35 9.63 -2.52
N ILE A 187 -4.22 9.04 -1.68
CA ILE A 187 -5.39 9.73 -1.12
C ILE A 187 -4.93 10.86 -0.19
N THR A 188 -4.04 10.56 0.75
CA THR A 188 -3.51 11.54 1.70
C THR A 188 -2.76 12.69 1.02
N LEU A 189 -2.05 12.41 -0.08
CA LEU A 189 -1.35 13.40 -0.88
C LEU A 189 -2.32 14.37 -1.56
N VAL A 190 -3.32 13.83 -2.27
CA VAL A 190 -4.31 14.65 -2.98
C VAL A 190 -5.16 15.45 -1.99
N LEU A 191 -5.57 14.84 -0.87
CA LEU A 191 -6.26 15.57 0.20
C LEU A 191 -5.40 16.69 0.78
N GLY A 192 -4.11 16.46 1.01
CA GLY A 192 -3.18 17.51 1.45
C GLY A 192 -3.13 18.70 0.50
N ALA A 193 -3.09 18.43 -0.81
CA ALA A 193 -3.11 19.47 -1.84
C ALA A 193 -4.45 20.22 -1.90
N ILE A 194 -5.59 19.51 -1.81
CA ILE A 194 -6.93 20.13 -1.76
C ILE A 194 -7.03 21.07 -0.56
N LEU A 195 -6.69 20.60 0.63
CA LEU A 195 -6.76 21.40 1.85
C LEU A 195 -5.82 22.60 1.76
N ALA A 196 -4.62 22.42 1.19
CA ALA A 196 -3.69 23.52 0.99
C ALA A 196 -4.28 24.62 0.09
N LEU A 197 -4.90 24.26 -1.05
CA LEU A 197 -5.53 25.21 -1.96
C LEU A 197 -6.76 25.91 -1.34
N LEU A 198 -7.55 25.18 -0.56
CA LEU A 198 -8.79 25.72 0.01
C LEU A 198 -8.56 26.66 1.20
N PHE A 199 -7.57 26.35 2.04
CA PHE A 199 -7.40 27.04 3.33
C PHE A 199 -6.26 28.05 3.36
N PHE A 200 -5.31 28.01 2.41
CA PHE A 200 -4.16 28.91 2.42
C PHE A 200 -4.11 29.82 1.18
N PRO A 201 -3.53 31.03 1.32
CA PRO A 201 -3.23 31.89 0.19
C PRO A 201 -2.40 31.17 -0.88
N ALA A 202 -2.56 31.59 -2.15
CA ALA A 202 -1.96 30.92 -3.30
C ALA A 202 -0.45 30.68 -3.16
N ILE A 203 0.28 31.62 -2.56
CA ILE A 203 1.74 31.52 -2.36
C ILE A 203 2.09 30.43 -1.32
N ILE A 204 1.39 30.42 -0.18
CA ILE A 204 1.56 29.38 0.85
C ILE A 204 1.17 28.02 0.29
N ALA A 205 -0.01 27.93 -0.33
CA ALA A 205 -0.52 26.69 -0.91
C ALA A 205 0.47 26.10 -1.93
N SER A 206 0.99 26.95 -2.84
CA SER A 206 2.00 26.55 -3.82
C SER A 206 3.27 26.03 -3.15
N THR A 207 3.76 26.75 -2.14
CA THR A 207 4.98 26.37 -1.42
C THR A 207 4.84 25.01 -0.75
N VAL A 208 3.78 24.81 0.03
CA VAL A 208 3.63 23.56 0.81
C VAL A 208 3.34 22.35 -0.08
N ILE A 209 2.67 22.57 -1.22
CA ILE A 209 2.47 21.53 -2.24
C ILE A 209 3.81 21.13 -2.89
N LEU A 210 4.68 22.09 -3.22
CA LEU A 210 6.01 21.76 -3.75
C LEU A 210 6.87 21.02 -2.73
N ILE A 211 6.84 21.46 -1.47
CA ILE A 211 7.57 20.78 -0.38
C ILE A 211 7.14 19.32 -0.28
N VAL A 212 5.83 19.03 -0.18
CA VAL A 212 5.36 17.64 -0.07
C VAL A 212 5.64 16.83 -1.34
N ALA A 213 5.65 17.46 -2.52
CA ALA A 213 5.94 16.79 -3.79
C ALA A 213 7.39 16.30 -3.90
N PHE A 214 8.36 17.12 -3.50
CA PHE A 214 9.77 16.86 -3.75
C PHE A 214 10.55 16.36 -2.52
N ALA A 215 10.24 16.85 -1.31
CA ALA A 215 11.02 16.51 -0.12
C ALA A 215 10.94 15.00 0.22
N ASP A 216 9.75 14.40 0.11
CA ASP A 216 9.54 12.96 0.37
C ASP A 216 10.24 12.06 -0.68
N ALA A 217 10.35 12.53 -1.92
CA ALA A 217 11.12 11.84 -2.96
C ALA A 217 12.62 11.88 -2.62
N ALA A 218 13.14 13.05 -2.25
CA ALA A 218 14.53 13.23 -1.85
C ALA A 218 14.90 12.38 -0.62
N ALA A 219 14.07 12.41 0.44
CA ALA A 219 14.28 11.58 1.62
C ALA A 219 14.31 10.09 1.30
N THR A 220 13.45 9.62 0.41
CA THR A 220 13.39 8.20 0.07
C THR A 220 14.57 7.77 -0.79
N ILE A 221 14.98 8.59 -1.77
CA ILE A 221 16.11 8.27 -2.66
C ILE A 221 17.40 8.23 -1.83
N VAL A 222 17.70 9.29 -1.08
CA VAL A 222 18.93 9.40 -0.28
C VAL A 222 18.90 8.46 0.91
N GLY A 223 17.77 8.35 1.62
CA GLY A 223 17.65 7.48 2.79
C GLY A 223 17.70 5.99 2.49
N ARG A 224 17.56 5.60 1.21
CA ARG A 224 17.78 4.24 0.75
C ARG A 224 19.16 4.00 0.16
N SER A 225 19.72 4.96 -0.57
CA SER A 225 21.06 4.81 -1.16
C SER A 225 22.18 5.01 -0.14
N MET A 226 22.01 5.95 0.79
CA MET A 226 23.05 6.42 1.73
C MET A 226 22.59 6.41 3.20
N GLY A 227 21.36 5.96 3.49
CA GLY A 227 20.77 6.00 4.83
C GLY A 227 21.34 4.97 5.80
N ASN A 228 22.58 5.17 6.23
CA ASN A 228 23.28 4.31 7.16
C ASN A 228 22.83 4.55 8.61
N HIS A 229 22.42 5.78 8.94
CA HIS A 229 22.03 6.15 10.30
C HIS A 229 20.51 6.23 10.45
N ARG A 230 19.90 5.21 11.05
CA ARG A 230 18.45 5.18 11.30
C ARG A 230 18.05 6.10 12.44
N ILE A 231 16.88 6.72 12.31
CA ILE A 231 16.31 7.59 13.34
C ILE A 231 15.79 6.73 14.50
N PHE A 232 16.12 7.11 15.75
CA PHE A 232 15.86 6.27 16.93
C PHE A 232 14.36 6.00 17.17
N TYR A 233 13.50 7.00 16.94
CA TYR A 233 12.05 6.89 17.07
C TYR A 233 11.35 6.41 15.79
N ASN A 234 12.05 6.38 14.65
CA ASN A 234 11.50 5.93 13.37
C ASN A 234 12.55 5.16 12.56
N LYS A 235 12.67 3.86 12.83
CA LYS A 235 13.64 2.98 12.17
C LYS A 235 13.45 2.82 10.66
N LYS A 236 12.31 3.26 10.10
CA LYS A 236 12.06 3.26 8.65
C LYS A 236 12.67 4.46 7.94
N LYS A 237 13.05 5.50 8.68
CA LYS A 237 13.67 6.72 8.18
C LYS A 237 15.14 6.77 8.61
N SER A 238 15.90 7.61 7.95
CA SER A 238 17.35 7.79 8.17
C SER A 238 17.68 9.26 8.23
N TRP A 239 18.67 9.64 9.03
CA TRP A 239 19.12 11.02 9.18
C TRP A 239 19.56 11.64 7.84
N GLU A 240 20.22 10.87 6.99
CA GLU A 240 20.64 11.29 5.65
C GLU A 240 19.44 11.60 4.75
N GLY A 241 18.38 10.80 4.87
CA GLY A 241 17.11 11.02 4.17
C GLY A 241 16.41 12.28 4.64
N THR A 242 16.27 12.47 5.96
CA THR A 242 15.65 13.67 6.52
C THR A 242 16.44 14.95 6.19
N MET A 243 17.78 14.88 6.16
CA MET A 243 18.62 15.99 5.70
C MET A 243 18.38 16.31 4.22
N ALA A 244 18.27 15.31 3.36
CA ALA A 244 17.94 15.51 1.95
C ALA A 244 16.55 16.13 1.76
N ALA A 245 15.55 15.66 2.51
CA ALA A 245 14.22 16.28 2.53
C ALA A 245 14.28 17.74 2.99
N TRP A 246 15.06 18.03 4.03
CA TRP A 246 15.22 19.40 4.53
C TRP A 246 15.82 20.34 3.49
N ILE A 247 16.91 19.92 2.81
CA ILE A 247 17.55 20.71 1.74
C ILE A 247 16.55 20.96 0.61
N VAL A 248 15.85 19.93 0.16
CA VAL A 248 14.89 20.07 -0.95
C VAL A 248 13.67 20.91 -0.55
N ALA A 249 13.15 20.74 0.67
CA ALA A 249 12.08 21.56 1.20
C ALA A 249 12.49 23.04 1.28
N PHE A 250 13.73 23.32 1.69
CA PHE A 250 14.29 24.67 1.72
C PHE A 250 14.35 25.27 0.32
N LEU A 251 14.87 24.53 -0.67
CA LEU A 251 14.92 24.98 -2.06
C LEU A 251 13.51 25.24 -2.65
N CYS A 252 12.53 24.39 -2.35
CA CYS A 252 11.14 24.62 -2.74
C CYS A 252 10.56 25.87 -2.06
N GLY A 253 10.87 26.08 -0.77
CA GLY A 253 10.46 27.26 -0.02
C GLY A 253 11.00 28.56 -0.63
N LEU A 254 12.26 28.58 -1.05
CA LEU A 254 12.92 29.76 -1.62
C LEU A 254 12.29 30.26 -2.94
N ILE A 255 11.49 29.45 -3.62
CA ILE A 255 10.79 29.87 -4.86
C ILE A 255 9.81 31.00 -4.56
N TYR A 256 9.17 30.95 -3.40
CA TYR A 256 8.05 31.82 -3.05
C TYR A 256 8.28 32.61 -1.76
N LEU A 257 9.06 32.06 -0.82
CA LEU A 257 9.25 32.62 0.52
C LEU A 257 10.63 33.27 0.68
N PRO A 258 10.74 34.32 1.53
CA PRO A 258 12.04 34.79 1.99
C PRO A 258 12.80 33.70 2.75
N ILE A 259 14.13 33.83 2.79
CA ILE A 259 15.06 32.83 3.35
C ILE A 259 14.66 32.38 4.76
N SER A 260 14.26 33.30 5.64
CA SER A 260 13.86 32.99 7.02
C SER A 260 12.64 32.06 7.08
N TYR A 261 11.59 32.36 6.32
CA TYR A 261 10.37 31.55 6.27
C TYR A 261 10.61 30.20 5.58
N ALA A 262 11.41 30.18 4.50
CA ALA A 262 11.80 28.94 3.83
C ALA A 262 12.57 28.00 4.78
N LEU A 263 13.49 28.55 5.59
CA LEU A 263 14.25 27.79 6.57
C LEU A 263 13.35 27.19 7.67
N LEU A 264 12.38 27.96 8.16
CA LEU A 264 11.40 27.51 9.15
C LEU A 264 10.50 26.42 8.57
N ALA A 265 9.95 26.62 7.36
CA ALA A 265 9.10 25.64 6.69
C ALA A 265 9.86 24.33 6.40
N ALA A 266 11.12 24.42 5.95
CA ALA A 266 11.96 23.24 5.73
C ALA A 266 12.23 22.47 7.02
N SER A 267 12.58 23.18 8.09
CA SER A 267 12.85 22.60 9.40
C SER A 267 11.61 21.90 9.94
N PHE A 268 10.46 22.57 9.90
CA PHE A 268 9.20 22.01 10.38
C PHE A 268 8.73 20.82 9.52
N SER A 269 8.84 20.92 8.19
CA SER A 269 8.57 19.80 7.28
C SER A 269 9.43 18.58 7.59
N SER A 270 10.72 18.77 7.84
CA SER A 270 11.65 17.67 8.12
C SER A 270 11.36 16.98 9.45
N ILE A 271 10.91 17.74 10.47
CA ILE A 271 10.47 17.18 11.75
C ILE A 271 9.27 16.25 11.50
N ILE A 272 8.25 16.72 10.78
CA ILE A 272 7.05 15.94 10.50
C ILE A 272 7.36 14.70 9.66
N GLU A 273 8.21 14.85 8.63
CA GLU A 273 8.68 13.74 7.79
C GLU A 273 9.38 12.64 8.60
N SER A 274 10.15 13.04 9.63
CA SER A 274 10.88 12.10 10.47
C SER A 274 9.96 11.26 11.38
N LEU A 275 8.75 11.74 11.70
CA LEU A 275 7.82 11.07 12.63
C LEU A 275 7.24 9.77 12.03
N PRO A 276 6.84 8.80 12.86
CA PRO A 276 6.29 7.52 12.41
C PRO A 276 4.83 7.61 11.92
N LEU A 277 4.53 8.55 11.02
CA LEU A 277 3.17 8.91 10.57
C LEU A 277 2.66 8.09 9.37
N LYS A 278 3.45 7.12 8.88
CA LYS A 278 3.14 6.28 7.70
C LYS A 278 2.86 7.13 6.45
N SER A 279 1.62 7.19 5.98
CA SER A 279 1.20 8.00 4.82
C SER A 279 0.52 9.31 5.23
N LEU A 280 0.28 9.52 6.53
CA LEU A 280 -0.34 10.75 7.02
C LEU A 280 0.61 11.95 6.92
N ASP A 281 1.91 11.72 6.78
CA ASP A 281 2.90 12.76 6.47
C ASP A 281 2.52 13.56 5.22
N ASN A 282 2.02 12.91 4.17
CA ASN A 282 1.57 13.57 2.94
C ASN A 282 0.39 14.53 3.13
N LEU A 283 -0.40 14.32 4.18
CA LEU A 283 -1.52 15.19 4.55
C LEU A 283 -1.08 16.26 5.55
N LEU A 284 -0.27 15.85 6.53
CA LEU A 284 0.14 16.71 7.64
C LEU A 284 1.18 17.73 7.21
N VAL A 285 2.13 17.40 6.34
CA VAL A 285 3.15 18.35 5.88
C VAL A 285 2.52 19.60 5.24
N PRO A 286 1.58 19.49 4.27
CA PRO A 286 0.93 20.67 3.71
C PRO A 286 0.16 21.52 4.72
N ILE A 287 -0.65 20.87 5.56
CA ILE A 287 -1.53 21.56 6.51
C ILE A 287 -0.70 22.26 7.59
N SER A 288 0.24 21.55 8.18
CA SER A 288 1.04 22.03 9.29
C SER A 288 1.98 23.16 8.87
N ASN A 289 2.65 23.07 7.72
CA ASN A 289 3.46 24.17 7.19
C ASN A 289 2.59 25.35 6.77
N GLY A 290 1.40 25.11 6.22
CA GLY A 290 0.48 26.18 5.85
C GLY A 290 0.02 26.96 7.08
N ILE A 291 -0.37 26.27 8.15
CA ILE A 291 -0.70 26.87 9.44
C ILE A 291 0.50 27.64 10.00
N LEU A 292 1.70 27.04 10.00
CA LEU A 292 2.91 27.68 10.48
C LEU A 292 3.15 29.02 9.76
N LEU A 293 3.14 29.01 8.42
CA LEU A 293 3.39 30.21 7.62
C LEU A 293 2.32 31.28 7.84
N MET A 294 1.04 30.88 7.90
CA MET A 294 -0.06 31.79 8.18
C MET A 294 0.04 32.42 9.59
N CYS A 295 0.42 31.63 10.61
CA CYS A 295 0.64 32.13 11.96
C CYS A 295 1.83 33.10 12.05
N LEU A 296 2.83 32.94 11.19
CA LEU A 296 3.97 33.86 11.09
C LEU A 296 3.65 35.13 10.28
N GLY A 297 2.42 35.26 9.75
CA GLY A 297 1.95 36.47 9.06
C GLY A 297 2.34 36.56 7.59
N TYR A 298 2.65 35.45 6.93
CA TYR A 298 2.85 35.35 5.48
C TYR A 298 1.52 35.04 4.77
#